data_AF-A0A521T9I2-F1
#
_entry.id   AF-A0A521T9I2-F1
#
_cell.length_a   1.000
_cell.length_b   1.000
_cell.length_c   1.000
_cell.angle_alpha   90.00
_cell.angle_beta   90.00
_cell.angle_gamma   90.00
#
_symmetry.space_group_name_H-M   'P 1'
#
loop_
_entity.id
_entity.type
_entity.pdbx_description
1 polymer ?
#
loop_
_entity_poly.entity_id
_entity_poly.type
_entity_poly.pdbx_seq_one_letter_code
_entity_poly.pdbx_strand_id
1 'polypeptide(L)'
;GPGVDAYEVFRKIDAGEIKGLISICFNPKVSLPDNHFVERCLDKLEFYVAIDFFLNDTARHADIVLPGSLHEEDEGTVTQVEGRIIKINKAVNSPGEAREDWKIIQDIAAALGRRRGFTFANPREIFEELRVASKGGVADYSGVTYEKIEQHMGIAWPCYAEDPKTGAPVPDHAGTPRLFEAGSYNPVAKGAGPFYFPDGRARFNVGDYRVPVDDVSAEYPVFLTTGRVVSQFLSGTQTRRIGPLVKQYPEPRIEMHPRMAERLGIKDEDWATVETRRGSVTLKAQVVTTIRPDTVFVPYHWPGRKSANQLTVSAQDPISKIPQYKVCGCRVSKAAGAPAYAAELEAQQ
;
A
#
# COMPACT_ATOMS: atom_id res chain seq x y z
N GLY A 1 14.35 -9.74 -17.60
CA GLY A 1 14.18 -8.28 -17.66
C GLY A 1 13.73 -7.78 -16.31
N PRO A 2 13.50 -6.46 -16.12
CA PRO A 2 12.82 -5.97 -14.92
C PRO A 2 11.44 -6.65 -14.80
N GLY A 3 10.97 -6.80 -13.56
CA GLY A 3 9.59 -7.21 -13.28
C GLY A 3 8.58 -6.15 -13.74
N VAL A 4 7.31 -6.38 -13.46
CA VAL A 4 6.22 -5.44 -13.75
C VAL A 4 5.64 -4.83 -12.48
N ASP A 5 4.97 -3.67 -12.59
CA ASP A 5 4.29 -3.05 -11.46
C ASP A 5 3.07 -3.87 -11.00
N ALA A 6 2.58 -3.55 -9.80
CA ALA A 6 1.51 -4.31 -9.16
C ALA A 6 0.24 -4.42 -10.01
N TYR A 7 -0.18 -3.37 -10.72
CA TYR A 7 -1.40 -3.45 -11.54
C TYR A 7 -1.14 -4.21 -12.84
N GLU A 8 0.06 -4.09 -13.41
CA GLU A 8 0.47 -4.83 -14.59
C GLU A 8 0.59 -6.34 -14.34
N VAL A 9 0.89 -6.78 -13.11
CA VAL A 9 0.75 -8.20 -12.71
C VAL A 9 -0.67 -8.71 -13.03
N PHE A 10 -1.72 -7.95 -12.68
CA PHE A 10 -3.10 -8.33 -12.94
C PHE A 10 -3.45 -8.30 -14.44
N ARG A 11 -2.93 -7.35 -15.21
CA ARG A 11 -3.07 -7.37 -16.68
C ARG A 11 -2.43 -8.60 -17.31
N LYS A 12 -1.28 -9.03 -16.81
CA LYS A 12 -0.61 -10.26 -17.27
C LYS A 12 -1.34 -11.54 -16.84
N ILE A 13 -2.01 -11.53 -15.69
CA ILE A 13 -2.93 -12.61 -15.30
C ILE A 13 -4.13 -12.65 -16.25
N ASP A 14 -4.76 -11.50 -16.53
CA ASP A 14 -5.87 -11.40 -17.48
C ASP A 14 -5.46 -11.83 -18.90
N ALA A 15 -4.22 -11.56 -19.32
CA ALA A 15 -3.67 -12.04 -20.59
C ALA A 15 -3.30 -13.54 -20.59
N GLY A 16 -3.27 -14.19 -19.43
CA GLY A 16 -2.85 -15.59 -19.27
C GLY A 16 -1.32 -15.80 -19.32
N GLU A 17 -0.54 -14.73 -19.24
CA GLU A 17 0.93 -14.78 -19.17
C GLU A 17 1.42 -15.17 -17.78
N ILE A 18 0.73 -14.70 -16.73
CA ILE A 18 0.96 -15.11 -15.34
C ILE A 18 -0.16 -16.08 -14.96
N LYS A 19 0.24 -17.30 -14.62
CA LYS A 19 -0.67 -18.39 -14.22
C LYS A 19 -0.62 -18.69 -12.73
N GLY A 20 0.51 -18.39 -12.09
CA GLY A 20 0.76 -18.65 -10.68
C GLY A 20 1.09 -17.37 -9.93
N LEU A 21 0.57 -17.21 -8.71
CA LEU A 21 0.87 -16.08 -7.83
C LEU A 21 1.21 -16.57 -6.41
N ILE A 22 2.26 -16.00 -5.82
CA ILE A 22 2.49 -16.03 -4.36
C ILE A 22 2.38 -14.58 -3.89
N SER A 23 1.43 -14.29 -3.01
CA SER A 23 1.17 -12.96 -2.47
C SER A 23 1.42 -12.95 -0.97
N ILE A 24 2.11 -11.93 -0.46
CA ILE A 24 2.42 -11.78 0.97
C ILE A 24 1.83 -10.46 1.45
N CYS A 25 0.99 -10.50 2.48
CA CYS A 25 0.42 -9.32 3.16
C CYS A 25 -0.17 -8.26 2.20
N PHE A 26 -0.84 -8.70 1.12
CA PHE A 26 -1.38 -7.82 0.08
C PHE A 26 -2.85 -8.15 -0.22
N ASN A 27 -3.73 -7.15 -0.12
CA ASN A 27 -5.17 -7.26 -0.37
C ASN A 27 -5.63 -6.41 -1.59
N PRO A 28 -5.24 -6.79 -2.81
CA PRO A 28 -5.57 -6.07 -4.05
C PRO A 28 -7.07 -5.96 -4.32
N LYS A 29 -7.90 -6.93 -3.88
CA LYS A 29 -9.36 -6.88 -4.04
C LYS A 29 -9.99 -5.66 -3.35
N VAL A 30 -9.31 -5.09 -2.35
CA VAL A 30 -9.74 -3.85 -1.68
C VAL A 30 -8.90 -2.65 -2.14
N SER A 31 -7.59 -2.84 -2.30
CA SER A 31 -6.64 -1.72 -2.46
C SER A 31 -6.37 -1.28 -3.90
N LEU A 32 -6.53 -2.16 -4.91
CA LEU A 32 -6.37 -1.81 -6.33
C LEU A 32 -7.67 -1.26 -6.92
N PRO A 33 -7.63 -0.41 -7.96
CA PRO A 33 -8.82 0.11 -8.61
C PRO A 33 -9.47 -0.97 -9.48
N ASP A 34 -10.71 -0.73 -9.90
CA ASP A 34 -11.47 -1.66 -10.73
C ASP A 34 -11.54 -3.05 -10.09
N ASN A 35 -12.23 -3.15 -8.95
CA ASN A 35 -12.31 -4.40 -8.20
C ASN A 35 -12.89 -5.56 -9.02
N HIS A 36 -13.76 -5.29 -10.01
CA HIS A 36 -14.30 -6.32 -10.90
C HIS A 36 -13.22 -6.93 -11.80
N PHE A 37 -12.32 -6.08 -12.32
CA PHE A 37 -11.13 -6.56 -13.05
C PHE A 37 -10.23 -7.41 -12.16
N VAL A 38 -9.92 -6.90 -10.96
CA VAL A 38 -9.03 -7.60 -10.01
C VAL A 38 -9.60 -8.96 -9.61
N GLU A 39 -10.90 -9.03 -9.29
CA GLU A 39 -11.59 -10.27 -8.95
C GLU A 39 -11.51 -11.30 -10.08
N ARG A 40 -11.84 -10.90 -11.32
CA ARG A 40 -11.74 -11.77 -12.49
C ARG A 40 -10.32 -12.33 -12.68
N CYS A 41 -9.30 -11.51 -12.45
CA CYS A 41 -7.91 -11.95 -12.57
C CYS A 41 -7.57 -12.99 -11.51
N LEU A 42 -7.95 -12.77 -10.25
CA LEU A 42 -7.71 -13.73 -9.17
C LEU A 42 -8.38 -15.07 -9.48
N ASP A 43 -9.63 -15.06 -9.96
CA ASP A 43 -10.37 -16.27 -10.34
C ASP A 43 -9.79 -16.99 -11.58
N LYS A 44 -8.95 -16.31 -12.36
CA LYS A 44 -8.32 -16.86 -13.56
C LYS A 44 -6.98 -17.54 -13.29
N LEU A 45 -6.36 -17.31 -12.13
CA LEU A 45 -5.10 -17.95 -11.77
C LEU A 45 -5.26 -19.48 -11.78
N GLU A 46 -4.25 -20.18 -12.29
CA GLU A 46 -4.20 -21.65 -12.24
C GLU A 46 -3.70 -22.13 -10.87
N PHE A 47 -2.95 -21.28 -10.15
CA PHE A 47 -2.49 -21.56 -8.80
C PHE A 47 -2.19 -20.27 -8.03
N TYR A 48 -2.77 -20.11 -6.84
CA TYR A 48 -2.58 -18.94 -5.99
C TYR A 48 -2.30 -19.33 -4.54
N VAL A 49 -1.18 -18.84 -4.01
CA VAL A 49 -0.81 -18.93 -2.60
C VAL A 49 -0.86 -17.55 -1.94
N ALA A 50 -1.61 -17.42 -0.86
CA ALA A 50 -1.63 -16.23 -0.02
C ALA A 50 -0.91 -16.49 1.31
N ILE A 51 0.10 -15.68 1.64
CA ILE A 51 0.74 -15.62 2.96
C ILE A 51 0.19 -14.39 3.66
N ASP A 52 -0.65 -14.58 4.66
CA ASP A 52 -1.30 -13.49 5.40
C ASP A 52 -1.65 -13.93 6.82
N PHE A 53 -1.76 -12.97 7.73
CA PHE A 53 -2.14 -13.20 9.13
C PHE A 53 -3.66 -13.14 9.34
N PHE A 54 -4.43 -12.64 8.36
CA PHE A 54 -5.88 -12.79 8.34
C PHE A 54 -6.38 -13.30 6.98
N LEU A 55 -7.43 -14.14 7.01
CA LEU A 55 -8.16 -14.50 5.79
C LEU A 55 -8.92 -13.26 5.24
N ASN A 56 -8.26 -12.55 4.34
CA ASN A 56 -8.77 -11.33 3.71
C ASN A 56 -9.53 -11.61 2.40
N ASP A 57 -10.11 -10.56 1.82
CA ASP A 57 -10.96 -10.64 0.63
C ASP A 57 -10.24 -11.17 -0.61
N THR A 58 -8.94 -10.90 -0.74
CA THR A 58 -8.10 -11.45 -1.81
C THR A 58 -7.74 -12.91 -1.53
N ALA A 59 -7.34 -13.22 -0.29
CA ALA A 59 -6.90 -14.56 0.10
C ALA A 59 -8.02 -15.63 -0.03
N ARG A 60 -9.29 -15.22 -0.08
CA ARG A 60 -10.43 -16.11 -0.38
C ARG A 60 -10.41 -16.70 -1.80
N HIS A 61 -9.62 -16.13 -2.70
CA HIS A 61 -9.40 -16.67 -4.05
C HIS A 61 -8.19 -17.61 -4.13
N ALA A 62 -7.44 -17.79 -3.03
CA ALA A 62 -6.24 -18.61 -3.02
C ALA A 62 -6.56 -20.10 -2.93
N ASP A 63 -5.79 -20.92 -3.63
CA ASP A 63 -5.81 -22.38 -3.47
C ASP A 63 -5.19 -22.80 -2.13
N ILE A 64 -4.19 -22.04 -1.67
CA ILE A 64 -3.50 -22.26 -0.40
C ILE A 64 -3.37 -20.94 0.35
N VAL A 65 -3.78 -20.96 1.62
CA VAL A 65 -3.52 -19.87 2.57
C VAL A 65 -2.52 -20.36 3.60
N LEU A 66 -1.37 -19.71 3.69
CA LEU A 66 -0.33 -19.99 4.68
C LEU A 66 -0.38 -18.91 5.77
N PRO A 67 -0.52 -19.29 7.05
CA PRO A 67 -0.63 -18.32 8.14
C PRO A 67 0.73 -17.67 8.43
N GLY A 68 0.87 -16.41 8.04
CA GLY A 68 2.04 -15.57 8.30
C GLY A 68 2.02 -14.95 9.70
N SER A 69 3.12 -14.28 10.06
CA SER A 69 3.28 -13.64 11.38
C SER A 69 2.84 -12.17 11.39
N LEU A 70 2.33 -11.70 12.53
CA LEU A 70 2.16 -10.27 12.80
C LEU A 70 3.49 -9.59 13.17
N HIS A 71 3.47 -8.26 13.21
CA HIS A 71 4.63 -7.43 13.55
C HIS A 71 5.23 -7.76 14.92
N GLU A 72 4.37 -7.96 15.93
CA GLU A 72 4.74 -8.28 17.30
C GLU A 72 5.20 -9.74 17.51
N GLU A 73 5.04 -10.58 16.49
CA GLU A 73 5.38 -12.00 16.51
C GLU A 73 6.74 -12.33 15.87
N ASP A 74 7.33 -11.37 15.15
CA ASP A 74 8.63 -11.48 14.50
C ASP A 74 9.60 -10.41 15.01
N GLU A 75 10.88 -10.56 14.69
CA GLU A 75 11.90 -9.54 14.90
C GLU A 75 12.48 -9.08 13.57
N GLY A 76 13.07 -7.88 13.55
CA GLY A 76 13.68 -7.37 12.32
C GLY A 76 13.90 -5.87 12.35
N THR A 77 13.85 -5.26 11.18
CA THR A 77 13.97 -3.82 11.03
C THR A 77 12.91 -3.27 10.10
N VAL A 78 12.43 -2.06 10.39
CA VAL A 78 11.61 -1.27 9.46
C VAL A 78 12.30 0.05 9.16
N THR A 79 12.16 0.55 7.94
CA THR A 79 12.64 1.89 7.55
C THR A 79 11.46 2.84 7.45
N GLN A 80 11.43 3.86 8.29
CA GLN A 80 10.37 4.86 8.35
C GLN A 80 10.46 5.87 7.20
N VAL A 81 9.42 6.67 7.02
CA VAL A 81 9.31 7.68 5.94
C VAL A 81 10.45 8.70 5.92
N GLU A 82 11.03 9.02 7.10
CA GLU A 82 12.18 9.92 7.23
C GLU A 82 13.54 9.24 6.98
N GLY A 83 13.54 7.98 6.57
CA GLY A 83 14.75 7.19 6.33
C GLY A 83 15.38 6.59 7.59
N ARG A 84 14.72 6.69 8.75
CA ARG A 84 15.18 6.05 10.00
C ARG A 84 14.88 4.56 9.99
N ILE A 85 15.92 3.76 10.10
CA ILE A 85 15.89 2.32 10.34
C ILE A 85 15.73 2.10 11.83
N ILE A 86 14.67 1.39 12.23
CA ILE A 86 14.41 1.03 13.63
C ILE A 86 14.31 -0.49 13.76
N LYS A 87 14.71 -1.00 14.92
CA LYS A 87 14.61 -2.43 15.25
C LYS A 87 13.23 -2.73 15.83
N ILE A 88 12.66 -3.83 15.36
CA ILE A 88 11.45 -4.42 15.90
C ILE A 88 11.85 -5.66 16.70
N ASN A 89 11.34 -5.77 17.92
CA ASN A 89 11.58 -6.91 18.79
C ASN A 89 10.32 -7.77 18.83
N LYS A 90 10.52 -9.09 18.72
CA LYS A 90 9.47 -10.06 18.98
C LYS A 90 8.96 -9.91 20.42
N ALA A 91 7.67 -9.66 20.57
CA ALA A 91 7.01 -9.47 21.86
C ALA A 91 6.19 -10.70 22.27
N VAL A 92 5.63 -11.42 21.30
CA VAL A 92 4.79 -12.60 21.51
C VAL A 92 5.14 -13.72 20.52
N ASN A 93 4.67 -14.94 20.77
CA ASN A 93 4.79 -16.03 19.81
C ASN A 93 3.61 -16.03 18.85
N SER A 94 3.84 -16.45 17.61
CA SER A 94 2.77 -16.66 16.64
C SER A 94 1.75 -17.69 17.14
N PRO A 95 0.44 -17.46 16.91
CA PRO A 95 -0.62 -18.36 17.38
C PRO A 95 -0.74 -19.60 16.49
N GLY A 96 -1.08 -20.74 17.11
CA GLY A 96 -1.38 -21.98 16.38
C GLY A 96 -0.20 -22.45 15.52
N GLU A 97 -0.46 -22.60 14.22
CA GLU A 97 0.54 -23.01 13.22
C GLU A 97 1.11 -21.82 12.41
N ALA A 98 0.81 -20.58 12.82
CA ALA A 98 1.36 -19.39 12.18
C ALA A 98 2.88 -19.32 12.35
N ARG A 99 3.58 -18.85 11.32
CA ARG A 99 5.05 -18.82 11.26
C ARG A 99 5.54 -17.52 10.67
N GLU A 100 6.77 -17.14 11.02
CA GLU A 100 7.41 -15.97 10.47
C GLU A 100 7.52 -16.06 8.93
N ASP A 101 7.12 -15.00 8.23
CA ASP A 101 6.97 -15.00 6.76
C ASP A 101 8.26 -15.46 6.06
N TRP A 102 9.42 -15.02 6.57
CA TRP A 102 10.72 -15.40 6.02
C TRP A 102 10.98 -16.90 6.13
N LYS A 103 10.54 -17.58 7.20
CA LYS A 103 10.67 -19.03 7.33
C LYS A 103 9.78 -19.77 6.34
N ILE A 104 8.56 -19.27 6.12
CA ILE A 104 7.63 -19.83 5.12
C ILE A 104 8.29 -19.78 3.73
N ILE A 105 8.90 -18.65 3.38
CA ILE A 105 9.61 -18.50 2.10
C ILE A 105 10.81 -19.45 1.97
N GLN A 106 11.60 -19.63 3.05
CA GLN A 106 12.71 -20.61 3.02
C GLN A 106 12.22 -22.04 2.82
N ASP A 107 11.11 -22.42 3.45
CA ASP A 107 10.55 -23.77 3.33
C ASP A 107 9.99 -24.02 1.94
N ILE A 108 9.35 -23.01 1.31
CA ILE A 108 8.93 -23.08 -0.09
C ILE A 108 10.17 -23.25 -0.99
N ALA A 109 11.21 -22.43 -0.81
CA ALA A 109 12.45 -22.57 -1.55
C ALA A 109 13.08 -23.97 -1.36
N ALA A 110 13.00 -24.51 -0.15
CA ALA A 110 13.48 -25.85 0.17
C ALA A 110 12.68 -26.95 -0.53
N ALA A 111 11.36 -26.88 -0.53
CA ALA A 111 10.47 -27.82 -1.20
C ALA A 111 10.67 -27.82 -2.73
N LEU A 112 11.01 -26.65 -3.29
CA LEU A 112 11.32 -26.48 -4.72
C LEU A 112 12.76 -26.90 -5.09
N GLY A 113 13.56 -27.40 -4.15
CA GLY A 113 14.96 -27.76 -4.39
C GLY A 113 15.89 -26.56 -4.61
N ARG A 114 15.49 -25.36 -4.15
CA ARG A 114 16.16 -24.07 -4.34
C ARG A 114 16.67 -23.46 -3.02
N ARG A 115 17.13 -24.29 -2.07
CA ARG A 115 17.60 -23.85 -0.74
C ARG A 115 18.73 -22.82 -0.75
N ARG A 116 19.59 -22.81 -1.78
CA ARG A 116 20.75 -21.91 -1.82
C ARG A 116 20.30 -20.44 -1.76
N GLY A 117 20.77 -19.70 -0.76
CA GLY A 117 20.37 -18.31 -0.52
C GLY A 117 19.13 -18.14 0.37
N PHE A 118 18.60 -19.24 0.92
CA PHE A 118 17.42 -19.28 1.80
C PHE A 118 17.71 -20.17 3.01
N THR A 119 18.86 -19.97 3.65
CA THR A 119 19.36 -20.79 4.77
C THR A 119 19.70 -19.94 6.00
N PHE A 120 18.99 -18.84 6.21
CA PHE A 120 19.11 -17.96 7.36
C PHE A 120 18.52 -18.62 8.61
N ALA A 121 19.21 -18.46 9.73
CA ALA A 121 18.75 -18.94 11.03
C ALA A 121 17.92 -17.89 11.79
N ASN A 122 18.07 -16.61 11.44
CA ASN A 122 17.39 -15.48 12.08
C ASN A 122 17.37 -14.23 11.15
N PRO A 123 16.50 -13.24 11.41
CA PRO A 123 16.42 -12.00 10.63
C PRO A 123 17.70 -11.15 10.62
N ARG A 124 18.55 -11.28 11.65
CA ARG A 124 19.83 -10.55 11.71
C ARG A 124 20.80 -11.00 10.62
N GLU A 125 20.81 -12.29 10.27
CA GLU A 125 21.62 -12.80 9.15
C GLU A 125 21.11 -12.28 7.80
N ILE A 126 19.78 -12.17 7.62
CA ILE A 126 19.18 -11.55 6.43
C ILE A 126 19.59 -10.08 6.34
N PHE A 127 19.55 -9.37 7.47
CA PHE A 127 19.96 -7.98 7.54
C PHE A 127 21.47 -7.81 7.24
N GLU A 128 22.32 -8.73 7.70
CA GLU A 128 23.74 -8.71 7.36
C GLU A 128 23.98 -8.89 5.86
N GLU A 129 23.22 -9.77 5.20
CA GLU A 129 23.27 -9.88 3.74
C GLU A 129 22.84 -8.57 3.05
N LEU A 130 21.79 -7.90 3.54
CA LEU A 130 21.37 -6.59 3.05
C LEU A 130 22.48 -5.53 3.23
N ARG A 131 23.19 -5.52 4.37
CA ARG A 131 24.30 -4.59 4.62
C ARG A 131 25.42 -4.77 3.62
N VAL A 132 25.79 -6.01 3.31
CA VAL A 132 26.81 -6.32 2.31
C VAL A 132 26.32 -5.93 0.91
N ALA A 133 25.08 -6.30 0.55
CA ALA A 133 24.52 -6.05 -0.77
C ALA A 133 24.30 -4.55 -1.08
N SER A 134 24.03 -3.74 -0.06
CA SER A 134 23.77 -2.30 -0.20
C SER A 134 25.04 -1.44 -0.20
N LYS A 135 26.20 -2.00 0.13
CA LYS A 135 27.47 -1.28 0.25
C LYS A 135 27.80 -0.48 -1.01
N GLY A 136 28.07 0.82 -0.84
CA GLY A 136 28.37 1.77 -1.92
C GLY A 136 27.15 2.23 -2.73
N GLY A 137 25.95 1.74 -2.41
CA GLY A 137 24.70 2.11 -3.06
C GLY A 137 24.11 3.45 -2.59
N VAL A 138 23.02 3.87 -3.22
CA VAL A 138 22.27 5.09 -2.85
C VAL A 138 21.71 4.96 -1.43
N ALA A 139 21.14 3.79 -1.12
CA ALA A 139 20.66 3.43 0.21
C ALA A 139 21.66 2.46 0.85
N ASP A 140 22.85 2.97 1.19
CA ASP A 140 23.91 2.18 1.82
C ASP A 140 23.58 1.89 3.29
N TYR A 141 23.45 0.60 3.63
CA TYR A 141 23.18 0.13 5.00
C TYR A 141 24.44 -0.51 5.62
N SER A 142 25.57 -0.54 4.92
CA SER A 142 26.76 -1.29 5.33
C SER A 142 27.28 -0.92 6.72
N GLY A 143 27.07 0.31 7.18
CA GLY A 143 27.45 0.80 8.51
C GLY A 143 26.39 0.63 9.61
N VAL A 144 25.22 0.05 9.29
CA VAL A 144 24.09 -0.08 10.22
C VAL A 144 24.13 -1.44 10.91
N THR A 145 24.51 -1.51 12.19
CA THR A 145 24.38 -2.74 13.00
C THR A 145 23.10 -2.71 13.84
N TYR A 146 22.62 -3.87 14.31
CA TYR A 146 21.53 -3.93 15.29
C TYR A 146 21.90 -3.17 16.57
N GLU A 147 23.14 -3.33 17.04
CA GLU A 147 23.67 -2.64 18.22
C GLU A 147 23.60 -1.12 18.04
N LYS A 148 23.96 -0.62 16.85
CA LYS A 148 23.91 0.82 16.54
C LYS A 148 22.45 1.31 16.49
N ILE A 149 21.54 0.54 15.90
CA ILE A 149 20.11 0.86 15.92
C ILE A 149 19.59 0.97 17.36
N GLU A 150 19.92 0.02 18.23
CA GLU A 150 19.47 0.02 19.63
C GLU A 150 20.08 1.18 20.44
N GLN A 151 21.39 1.38 20.34
CA GLN A 151 22.11 2.44 21.05
C GLN A 151 21.61 3.84 20.69
N HIS A 152 21.22 4.05 19.43
CA HIS A 152 20.81 5.36 18.92
C HIS A 152 19.29 5.53 18.76
N MET A 153 18.50 4.53 19.15
CA MET A 153 17.04 4.50 18.92
C MET A 153 16.69 4.75 17.43
N GLY A 154 17.44 4.08 16.56
CA GLY A 154 17.33 4.14 15.11
C GLY A 154 18.44 4.91 14.42
N ILE A 155 18.66 4.59 13.14
CA ILE A 155 19.72 5.17 12.30
C ILE A 155 19.14 5.60 10.96
N ALA A 156 19.45 6.82 10.51
CA ALA A 156 19.04 7.30 9.20
C ALA A 156 19.99 6.79 8.11
N TRP A 157 19.44 6.20 7.04
CA TRP A 157 20.23 5.87 5.85
C TRP A 157 20.48 7.14 4.99
N PRO A 158 21.56 7.18 4.18
CA PRO A 158 22.63 6.20 4.12
C PRO A 158 23.52 6.22 5.37
N CYS A 159 24.06 5.06 5.72
CA CYS A 159 25.04 4.89 6.77
C CYS A 159 26.06 3.84 6.31
N TYR A 160 27.23 4.32 5.88
CA TYR A 160 28.27 3.50 5.24
C TYR A 160 29.35 3.07 6.24
N ALA A 161 29.88 1.86 6.05
CA ALA A 161 30.99 1.33 6.84
C ALA A 161 32.36 1.76 6.30
N GLU A 162 32.43 2.31 5.07
CA GLU A 162 33.63 2.81 4.44
C GLU A 162 33.34 4.17 3.81
N ASP A 163 34.28 5.11 3.95
CA ASP A 163 34.19 6.43 3.35
C ASP A 163 34.12 6.25 1.82
N PRO A 164 33.05 6.71 1.18
CA PRO A 164 32.82 6.38 -0.22
C PRO A 164 33.71 7.17 -1.19
N LYS A 165 34.55 8.10 -0.71
CA LYS A 165 35.59 8.79 -1.51
C LYS A 165 36.93 8.07 -1.43
N THR A 166 37.29 7.58 -0.24
CA THR A 166 38.64 7.08 0.05
C THR A 166 38.71 5.56 0.21
N GLY A 167 37.57 4.90 0.45
CA GLY A 167 37.48 3.49 0.83
C GLY A 167 37.97 3.20 2.24
N ALA A 168 38.31 4.22 3.03
CA ALA A 168 38.78 4.04 4.40
C ALA A 168 37.63 3.61 5.31
N PRO A 169 37.81 2.67 6.27
CA PRO A 169 36.76 2.30 7.21
C PRO A 169 36.23 3.49 8.03
N VAL A 170 34.91 3.54 8.22
CA VAL A 170 34.19 4.53 9.04
C VAL A 170 33.33 3.78 10.07
N PRO A 171 33.92 3.29 11.17
CA PRO A 171 33.22 2.42 12.13
C PRO A 171 32.00 3.11 12.77
N ASP A 172 32.12 4.40 13.08
CA ASP A 172 31.12 5.17 13.82
C ASP A 172 30.39 6.20 12.95
N HIS A 173 30.09 5.85 11.69
CA HIS A 173 29.20 6.70 10.88
C HIS A 173 27.84 6.85 11.59
N ALA A 174 27.42 8.09 11.83
CA ALA A 174 26.23 8.45 12.61
C ALA A 174 24.90 8.23 11.85
N GLY A 175 24.98 7.94 10.56
CA GLY A 175 23.85 7.97 9.64
C GLY A 175 23.64 9.36 9.03
N THR A 176 22.67 9.48 8.13
CA THR A 176 22.44 10.70 7.36
C THR A 176 21.00 11.20 7.54
N PRO A 177 20.70 11.93 8.65
CA PRO A 177 19.33 12.37 8.94
C PRO A 177 18.80 13.42 7.97
N ARG A 178 19.68 14.12 7.25
CA ARG A 178 19.30 15.13 6.26
C ARG A 178 20.06 14.87 4.96
N LEU A 179 19.30 14.53 3.91
CA LEU A 179 19.85 14.39 2.57
C LEU A 179 20.07 15.76 1.92
N PHE A 180 20.97 15.79 0.93
CA PHE A 180 21.25 16.95 0.08
C PHE A 180 21.91 18.16 0.79
N GLU A 181 22.47 17.98 2.00
CA GLU A 181 23.26 19.03 2.65
C GLU A 181 24.56 19.33 1.87
N ALA A 182 25.00 20.59 1.91
CA ALA A 182 26.26 20.98 1.30
C ALA A 182 27.43 20.16 1.87
N GLY A 183 28.27 19.63 0.98
CA GLY A 183 29.41 18.77 1.36
C GLY A 183 29.04 17.29 1.55
N SER A 184 27.75 16.92 1.54
CA SER A 184 27.34 15.51 1.54
C SER A 184 27.83 14.79 0.29
N TYR A 185 28.23 13.53 0.47
CA TYR A 185 28.61 12.66 -0.64
C TYR A 185 27.43 11.76 -1.02
N ASN A 186 27.33 11.45 -2.30
CA ASN A 186 26.48 10.38 -2.80
C ASN A 186 27.17 9.65 -3.98
N PRO A 187 26.85 8.36 -4.21
CA PRO A 187 27.53 7.56 -5.23
C PRO A 187 27.21 7.99 -6.68
N VAL A 188 26.18 8.81 -6.88
CA VAL A 188 25.77 9.28 -8.21
C VAL A 188 26.59 10.50 -8.65
N ALA A 189 26.67 11.53 -7.80
CA ALA A 189 27.39 12.78 -8.08
C ALA A 189 28.89 12.68 -7.78
N LYS A 190 29.33 11.73 -6.94
CA LYS A 190 30.73 11.48 -6.60
C LYS A 190 31.51 12.75 -6.20
N GLY A 191 30.86 13.63 -5.44
CA GLY A 191 31.44 14.90 -4.96
C GLY A 191 31.22 16.12 -5.85
N ALA A 192 30.56 15.99 -7.01
CA ALA A 192 30.18 17.13 -7.85
C ALA A 192 29.14 18.06 -7.18
N GLY A 193 28.39 17.53 -6.22
CA GLY A 193 27.38 18.27 -5.46
C GLY A 193 26.49 17.33 -4.66
N PRO A 194 25.55 17.89 -3.88
CA PRO A 194 24.76 17.11 -2.92
C PRO A 194 23.58 16.39 -3.57
N PHE A 195 23.17 16.77 -4.78
CA PHE A 195 22.05 16.16 -5.48
C PHE A 195 22.47 14.91 -6.24
N TYR A 196 21.59 13.91 -6.33
CA TYR A 196 21.88 12.60 -6.90
C TYR A 196 21.80 12.61 -8.43
N PHE A 197 22.57 13.51 -9.05
CA PHE A 197 22.77 13.61 -10.49
C PHE A 197 24.27 13.65 -10.79
N PRO A 198 24.73 13.21 -11.98
CA PRO A 198 26.17 13.15 -12.28
C PRO A 198 26.92 14.48 -12.12
N ASP A 199 26.26 15.62 -12.31
CA ASP A 199 26.81 16.97 -12.14
C ASP A 199 26.55 17.57 -10.74
N GLY A 200 25.88 16.82 -9.85
CA GLY A 200 25.59 17.23 -8.49
C GLY A 200 24.54 18.34 -8.34
N ARG A 201 23.78 18.68 -9.39
CA ARG A 201 22.83 19.81 -9.39
C ARG A 201 21.37 19.35 -9.42
N ALA A 202 20.49 20.06 -8.71
CA ALA A 202 19.05 19.84 -8.77
C ALA A 202 18.50 20.06 -10.19
N ARG A 203 17.38 19.39 -10.50
CA ARG A 203 16.66 19.55 -11.77
C ARG A 203 15.36 20.29 -11.54
N PHE A 204 15.19 21.41 -12.23
CA PHE A 204 13.93 22.13 -12.28
C PHE A 204 13.11 21.56 -13.43
N ASN A 205 12.03 20.87 -13.11
CA ASN A 205 11.11 20.30 -14.09
C ASN A 205 9.79 21.05 -14.02
N VAL A 206 9.35 21.62 -15.14
CA VAL A 206 8.03 22.23 -15.27
C VAL A 206 7.09 21.18 -15.86
N GLY A 207 6.02 20.87 -15.14
CA GLY A 207 4.98 19.95 -15.62
C GLY A 207 3.85 20.70 -16.29
N ASP A 208 3.40 20.20 -17.45
CA ASP A 208 2.19 20.69 -18.09
C ASP A 208 0.95 20.17 -17.37
N TYR A 209 -0.08 21.01 -17.24
CA TYR A 209 -1.37 20.58 -16.75
C TYR A 209 -2.01 19.58 -17.72
N ARG A 210 -2.55 18.49 -17.18
CA ARG A 210 -3.32 17.49 -17.92
C ARG A 210 -4.62 17.22 -17.19
N VAL A 211 -5.69 17.08 -17.96
CA VAL A 211 -6.98 16.66 -17.42
C VAL A 211 -6.92 15.19 -16.97
N PRO A 212 -7.67 14.81 -15.93
CA PRO A 212 -7.82 13.42 -15.51
C PRO A 212 -8.32 12.52 -16.66
N VAL A 213 -7.94 11.24 -16.64
CA VAL A 213 -8.40 10.28 -17.65
C VAL A 213 -9.90 10.00 -17.51
N ASP A 214 -10.36 9.86 -16.27
CA ASP A 214 -11.78 9.69 -15.94
C ASP A 214 -12.35 10.98 -15.33
N ASP A 215 -12.36 12.05 -16.12
CA ASP A 215 -12.89 13.35 -15.70
C ASP A 215 -14.44 13.39 -15.67
N VAL A 216 -14.98 14.48 -15.11
CA VAL A 216 -16.41 14.78 -15.15
C VAL A 216 -16.91 15.01 -16.58
N SER A 217 -18.17 14.71 -16.80
CA SER A 217 -18.84 14.86 -18.10
C SER A 217 -20.31 15.21 -17.91
N ALA A 218 -21.06 15.43 -18.99
CA ALA A 218 -22.50 15.66 -18.91
C ALA A 218 -23.26 14.48 -18.26
N GLU A 219 -22.81 13.24 -18.50
CA GLU A 219 -23.41 12.03 -17.93
C GLU A 219 -22.98 11.78 -16.47
N TYR A 220 -21.74 12.14 -16.14
CA TYR A 220 -21.13 11.98 -14.82
C TYR A 220 -20.59 13.34 -14.31
N PRO A 221 -21.46 14.24 -13.83
CA PRO A 221 -21.14 15.66 -13.62
C PRO A 221 -20.53 15.98 -12.25
N VAL A 222 -20.25 14.99 -11.41
CA VAL A 222 -19.73 15.16 -10.04
C VAL A 222 -18.35 14.53 -9.93
N PHE A 223 -17.44 15.18 -9.22
CA PHE A 223 -16.14 14.57 -8.89
C PHE A 223 -16.31 13.56 -7.76
N LEU A 224 -15.83 12.34 -7.96
CA LEU A 224 -15.57 11.37 -6.90
C LEU A 224 -14.10 11.43 -6.49
N THR A 225 -13.86 11.55 -5.19
CA THR A 225 -12.54 11.35 -4.60
C THR A 225 -12.59 10.30 -3.49
N THR A 226 -11.43 9.71 -3.19
CA THR A 226 -11.30 8.64 -2.21
C THR A 226 -10.17 8.94 -1.23
N GLY A 227 -10.33 8.50 0.01
CA GLY A 227 -9.29 8.70 1.02
C GLY A 227 -9.50 7.86 2.26
N ARG A 228 -8.96 8.37 3.36
CA ARG A 228 -8.86 7.65 4.63
C ARG A 228 -9.79 8.25 5.68
N VAL A 229 -10.27 7.42 6.58
CA VAL A 229 -10.75 7.85 7.90
C VAL A 229 -9.69 7.50 8.94
N VAL A 230 -9.68 8.24 10.05
CA VAL A 230 -8.64 8.10 11.08
C VAL A 230 -8.67 6.72 11.76
N SER A 231 -9.87 6.17 11.98
CA SER A 231 -10.04 4.92 12.73
C SER A 231 -9.72 3.66 11.94
N GLN A 232 -9.52 3.74 10.61
CA GLN A 232 -9.32 2.57 9.75
C GLN A 232 -8.02 2.69 8.94
N PHE A 233 -7.23 1.62 8.89
CA PHE A 233 -5.96 1.60 8.18
C PHE A 233 -6.01 0.73 6.93
N LEU A 234 -5.60 1.29 5.78
CA LEU A 234 -5.54 0.61 4.47
C LEU A 234 -6.82 -0.17 4.15
N SER A 235 -6.77 -1.49 3.91
CA SER A 235 -7.94 -2.33 3.62
C SER A 235 -8.79 -2.67 4.85
N GLY A 236 -8.48 -2.11 6.03
CA GLY A 236 -9.23 -2.31 7.26
C GLY A 236 -9.16 -3.70 7.88
N THR A 237 -8.36 -4.62 7.32
CA THR A 237 -8.27 -6.04 7.74
C THR A 237 -7.91 -6.21 9.21
N GLN A 238 -7.06 -5.33 9.74
CA GLN A 238 -6.69 -5.29 11.16
C GLN A 238 -7.68 -4.43 11.96
N THR A 239 -7.84 -3.16 11.57
CA THR A 239 -8.54 -2.15 12.37
C THR A 239 -10.04 -2.37 12.50
N ARG A 240 -10.67 -3.05 11.55
CA ARG A 240 -12.09 -3.45 11.68
C ARG A 240 -12.34 -4.54 12.73
N ARG A 241 -11.30 -5.13 13.31
CA ARG A 241 -11.42 -6.10 14.43
C ARG A 241 -11.33 -5.43 15.79
N ILE A 242 -11.04 -4.13 15.82
CA ILE A 242 -10.80 -3.38 17.05
C ILE A 242 -12.07 -2.59 17.36
N GLY A 243 -12.88 -3.10 18.29
CA GLY A 243 -14.21 -2.56 18.62
C GLY A 243 -14.26 -1.03 18.81
N PRO A 244 -13.37 -0.41 19.60
CA PRO A 244 -13.31 1.04 19.73
C PRO A 244 -13.09 1.81 18.42
N LEU A 245 -12.33 1.25 17.46
CA LEU A 245 -12.11 1.86 16.15
C LEU A 245 -13.34 1.70 15.23
N VAL A 246 -13.95 0.51 15.25
CA VAL A 246 -15.20 0.23 14.51
C VAL A 246 -16.33 1.17 14.95
N LYS A 247 -16.47 1.41 16.27
CA LYS A 247 -17.50 2.31 16.80
C LYS A 247 -17.42 3.75 16.25
N GLN A 248 -16.23 4.22 15.88
CA GLN A 248 -16.06 5.56 15.31
C GLN A 248 -16.53 5.65 13.85
N TYR A 249 -16.33 4.58 13.08
CA TYR A 249 -16.69 4.52 11.67
C TYR A 249 -17.00 3.07 11.29
N PRO A 250 -18.25 2.60 11.50
CA PRO A 250 -18.59 1.19 11.30
C PRO A 250 -18.74 0.81 9.82
N GLU A 251 -19.20 1.77 9.01
CA GLU A 251 -19.58 1.62 7.61
C GLU A 251 -19.09 2.81 6.79
N PRO A 252 -18.72 2.64 5.50
CA PRO A 252 -18.37 3.75 4.63
C PRO A 252 -19.59 4.66 4.41
N ARG A 253 -19.34 5.96 4.28
CA ARG A 253 -20.37 6.96 3.97
C ARG A 253 -19.99 7.74 2.72
N ILE A 254 -20.97 8.37 2.10
CA ILE A 254 -20.77 9.32 1.00
C ILE A 254 -20.78 10.72 1.60
N GLU A 255 -19.60 11.30 1.78
CA GLU A 255 -19.50 12.69 2.20
C GLU A 255 -19.87 13.62 1.03
N MET A 256 -20.78 14.56 1.27
CA MET A 256 -21.23 15.52 0.26
C MET A 256 -21.59 16.88 0.88
N HIS A 257 -21.48 17.93 0.08
CA HIS A 257 -21.79 19.28 0.53
C HIS A 257 -23.30 19.57 0.59
N PRO A 258 -23.80 20.39 1.55
CA PRO A 258 -25.22 20.74 1.67
C PRO A 258 -25.89 21.22 0.37
N ARG A 259 -25.21 22.06 -0.42
CA ARG A 259 -25.73 22.54 -1.73
C ARG A 259 -25.99 21.41 -2.73
N MET A 260 -25.14 20.37 -2.73
CA MET A 260 -25.36 19.21 -3.58
C MET A 260 -26.54 18.39 -3.05
N ALA A 261 -26.56 18.17 -1.74
CA ALA A 261 -27.59 17.41 -1.06
C ALA A 261 -28.99 18.02 -1.29
N GLU A 262 -29.12 19.35 -1.14
CA GLU A 262 -30.35 20.10 -1.42
C GLU A 262 -30.80 19.95 -2.88
N ARG A 263 -29.88 20.14 -3.84
CA ARG A 263 -30.17 19.97 -5.28
C ARG A 263 -30.67 18.55 -5.62
N LEU A 264 -30.18 17.54 -4.91
CA LEU A 264 -30.52 16.13 -5.14
C LEU A 264 -31.64 15.61 -4.22
N GLY A 265 -32.17 16.45 -3.32
CA GLY A 265 -33.18 16.04 -2.33
C GLY A 265 -32.68 14.99 -1.31
N ILE A 266 -31.38 14.94 -1.06
CA ILE A 266 -30.72 14.01 -0.12
C ILE A 266 -30.56 14.70 1.23
N LYS A 267 -30.98 14.05 2.31
CA LYS A 267 -30.72 14.49 3.69
C LYS A 267 -29.53 13.73 4.28
N ASP A 268 -29.00 14.22 5.39
CA ASP A 268 -28.01 13.46 6.16
C ASP A 268 -28.60 12.10 6.58
N GLU A 269 -27.76 11.06 6.56
CA GLU A 269 -28.14 9.66 6.81
C GLU A 269 -29.10 9.01 5.80
N ASP A 270 -29.61 9.73 4.79
CA ASP A 270 -30.35 9.12 3.68
C ASP A 270 -29.44 8.16 2.89
N TRP A 271 -30.04 7.15 2.28
CA TRP A 271 -29.33 6.31 1.32
C TRP A 271 -29.13 7.05 0.01
N ALA A 272 -27.90 7.07 -0.48
CA ALA A 272 -27.50 7.69 -1.74
C ALA A 272 -26.66 6.72 -2.57
N THR A 273 -26.78 6.79 -3.89
CA THR A 273 -26.02 5.98 -4.84
C THR A 273 -25.03 6.87 -5.57
N VAL A 274 -23.75 6.51 -5.50
CA VAL A 274 -22.68 7.04 -6.37
C VAL A 274 -22.46 6.03 -7.49
N GLU A 275 -22.53 6.49 -8.73
CA GLU A 275 -22.37 5.67 -9.92
C GLU A 275 -21.28 6.27 -10.83
N THR A 276 -20.45 5.40 -11.38
CA THR A 276 -19.42 5.73 -12.35
C THR A 276 -19.54 4.81 -13.56
N ARG A 277 -18.65 4.98 -14.56
CA ARG A 277 -18.59 4.11 -15.74
C ARG A 277 -18.31 2.63 -15.43
N ARG A 278 -17.80 2.32 -14.23
CA ARG A 278 -17.37 0.96 -13.85
C ARG A 278 -18.35 0.26 -12.91
N GLY A 279 -19.16 1.01 -12.18
CA GLY A 279 -20.05 0.45 -11.18
C GLY A 279 -20.68 1.52 -10.29
N SER A 280 -21.43 1.05 -9.30
CA SER A 280 -22.18 1.88 -8.38
C SER A 280 -22.09 1.36 -6.95
N VAL A 281 -22.11 2.28 -5.98
CA VAL A 281 -22.22 1.98 -4.56
C VAL A 281 -23.36 2.77 -3.96
N THR A 282 -24.22 2.11 -3.18
CA THR A 282 -25.23 2.75 -2.34
C THR A 282 -24.77 2.70 -0.88
N LEU A 283 -24.63 3.88 -0.26
CA LEU A 283 -24.19 4.07 1.12
C LEU A 283 -25.02 5.18 1.76
N LYS A 284 -24.86 5.37 3.07
CA LYS A 284 -25.45 6.52 3.75
C LYS A 284 -24.73 7.81 3.38
N ALA A 285 -25.50 8.87 3.15
CA ALA A 285 -24.98 10.22 2.97
C ALA A 285 -24.48 10.78 4.30
N GLN A 286 -23.38 11.53 4.23
CA GLN A 286 -22.83 12.32 5.33
C GLN A 286 -22.70 13.78 4.83
N VAL A 287 -23.62 14.63 5.25
CA VAL A 287 -23.71 16.01 4.74
C VAL A 287 -22.79 16.92 5.55
N VAL A 288 -21.74 17.45 4.93
CA VAL A 288 -20.68 18.23 5.59
C VAL A 288 -20.26 19.47 4.79
N THR A 289 -19.83 20.53 5.46
CA THR A 289 -19.38 21.78 4.82
C THR A 289 -17.89 21.79 4.46
N THR A 290 -17.15 20.74 4.81
CA THR A 290 -15.70 20.60 4.61
C THR A 290 -15.31 20.12 3.21
N ILE A 291 -16.28 19.76 2.37
CA ILE A 291 -16.07 19.26 1.00
C ILE A 291 -16.62 20.24 -0.05
N ARG A 292 -16.06 20.21 -1.27
CA ARG A 292 -16.47 21.10 -2.36
C ARG A 292 -17.93 20.81 -2.81
N PRO A 293 -18.73 21.82 -3.20
CA PRO A 293 -20.13 21.65 -3.62
C PRO A 293 -20.42 20.71 -4.80
N ASP A 294 -19.42 20.30 -5.55
CA ASP A 294 -19.49 19.48 -6.75
C ASP A 294 -18.64 18.20 -6.65
N THR A 295 -18.24 17.83 -5.42
CA THR A 295 -17.41 16.67 -5.13
C THR A 295 -18.08 15.79 -4.07
N VAL A 296 -17.95 14.47 -4.21
CA VAL A 296 -18.25 13.49 -3.16
C VAL A 296 -16.99 12.73 -2.76
N PHE A 297 -16.94 12.33 -1.50
CA PHE A 297 -15.86 11.51 -0.95
C PHE A 297 -16.40 10.17 -0.45
N VAL A 298 -15.70 9.09 -0.78
CA VAL A 298 -15.96 7.74 -0.26
C VAL A 298 -14.65 7.14 0.28
N PRO A 299 -14.58 6.74 1.55
CA PRO A 299 -13.38 6.13 2.11
C PRO A 299 -13.21 4.69 1.61
N TYR A 300 -11.96 4.28 1.37
CA TYR A 300 -11.66 3.02 0.66
C TYR A 300 -11.39 1.81 1.55
N HIS A 301 -11.71 1.88 2.84
CA HIS A 301 -11.29 0.84 3.77
C HIS A 301 -12.08 -0.45 3.61
N TRP A 302 -13.36 -0.40 3.20
CA TRP A 302 -14.27 -1.54 3.15
C TRP A 302 -14.16 -2.35 1.86
N PRO A 303 -14.29 -3.69 1.93
CA PRO A 303 -14.27 -4.59 0.78
C PRO A 303 -15.67 -4.73 0.17
N GLY A 304 -15.80 -5.68 -0.75
CA GLY A 304 -17.08 -6.14 -1.27
C GLY A 304 -17.90 -4.99 -1.85
N ARG A 305 -19.23 -5.10 -1.76
CA ARG A 305 -20.20 -4.12 -2.31
C ARG A 305 -20.13 -2.73 -1.69
N LYS A 306 -19.33 -2.54 -0.64
CA LYS A 306 -19.10 -1.26 0.04
C LYS A 306 -17.77 -0.61 -0.35
N SER A 307 -16.97 -1.28 -1.18
CA SER A 307 -15.66 -0.80 -1.62
C SER A 307 -15.77 0.41 -2.55
N ALA A 308 -14.99 1.46 -2.24
CA ALA A 308 -14.84 2.61 -3.10
C ALA A 308 -14.15 2.24 -4.44
N ASN A 309 -13.31 1.21 -4.44
CA ASN A 309 -12.52 0.83 -5.61
C ASN A 309 -13.30 0.06 -6.68
N GLN A 310 -14.60 -0.17 -6.47
CA GLN A 310 -15.52 -0.54 -7.55
C GLN A 310 -15.82 0.63 -8.50
N LEU A 311 -15.59 1.86 -8.03
CA LEU A 311 -15.89 3.09 -8.75
C LEU A 311 -14.67 3.67 -9.48
N THR A 312 -13.47 3.32 -9.03
CA THR A 312 -12.23 3.97 -9.43
C THR A 312 -11.68 3.42 -10.75
N VAL A 313 -11.08 4.31 -11.54
CA VAL A 313 -10.47 3.97 -12.83
C VAL A 313 -9.08 3.36 -12.65
N SER A 314 -8.73 2.44 -13.54
CA SER A 314 -7.44 1.76 -13.59
C SER A 314 -6.35 2.50 -14.38
N ALA A 315 -6.60 3.77 -14.74
CA ALA A 315 -5.62 4.61 -15.40
C ALA A 315 -4.41 4.85 -14.48
N GLN A 316 -3.20 4.70 -15.01
CA GLN A 316 -1.95 4.85 -14.26
C GLN A 316 -1.16 6.05 -14.75
N ASP A 317 -0.45 6.70 -13.82
CA ASP A 317 0.62 7.63 -14.18
C ASP A 317 1.66 6.92 -15.07
N PRO A 318 2.07 7.51 -16.20
CA PRO A 318 2.90 6.82 -17.19
C PRO A 318 4.31 6.47 -16.66
N ILE A 319 4.79 7.15 -15.62
CA ILE A 319 6.14 7.00 -15.07
C ILE A 319 6.11 6.10 -13.84
N SER A 320 5.40 6.52 -12.79
CA SER A 320 5.33 5.86 -11.48
C SER A 320 4.41 4.64 -11.45
N LYS A 321 3.53 4.51 -12.46
CA LYS A 321 2.50 3.46 -12.54
C LYS A 321 1.46 3.51 -11.40
N ILE A 322 1.39 4.60 -10.64
CA ILE A 322 0.38 4.76 -9.58
C ILE A 322 -1.00 5.01 -10.22
N PRO A 323 -2.06 4.29 -9.79
CA PRO A 323 -3.40 4.52 -10.34
C PRO A 323 -4.05 5.85 -9.93
N GLN A 324 -4.96 6.32 -10.78
CA GLN A 324 -5.74 7.54 -10.58
C GLN A 324 -6.92 7.34 -9.60
N TYR A 325 -6.63 7.30 -8.29
CA TYR A 325 -7.67 7.11 -7.27
C TYR A 325 -8.41 8.39 -6.85
N LYS A 326 -7.82 9.56 -7.11
CA LYS A 326 -8.24 10.82 -6.46
C LYS A 326 -9.26 11.62 -7.27
N VAL A 327 -9.49 11.22 -8.52
CA VAL A 327 -10.47 11.84 -9.40
C VAL A 327 -11.13 10.77 -10.26
N CYS A 328 -12.45 10.69 -10.19
CA CYS A 328 -13.31 9.97 -11.13
C CYS A 328 -14.56 10.80 -11.40
N GLY A 329 -15.08 10.78 -12.62
CA GLY A 329 -16.40 11.33 -12.92
C GLY A 329 -17.48 10.40 -12.37
N CYS A 330 -18.42 10.92 -11.59
CA CYS A 330 -19.57 10.17 -11.09
C CYS A 330 -20.89 10.93 -11.24
N ARG A 331 -21.99 10.19 -11.07
CA ARG A 331 -23.34 10.70 -10.85
C ARG A 331 -23.78 10.30 -9.45
N VAL A 332 -24.52 11.18 -8.78
CA VAL A 332 -25.06 10.93 -7.44
C VAL A 332 -26.58 11.02 -7.51
N SER A 333 -27.27 10.08 -6.88
CA SER A 333 -28.73 10.05 -6.81
C SER A 333 -29.21 9.61 -5.43
N LYS A 334 -30.43 10.01 -5.06
CA LYS A 334 -31.09 9.49 -3.87
C LYS A 334 -31.53 8.05 -4.12
N ALA A 335 -31.21 7.14 -3.20
CA ALA A 335 -31.69 5.77 -3.26
C ALA A 335 -33.09 5.65 -2.63
N ALA A 336 -33.89 4.69 -3.10
CA ALA A 336 -35.23 4.44 -2.56
C ALA A 336 -35.21 3.89 -1.13
N GLY A 337 -34.10 3.29 -0.71
CA GLY A 337 -33.94 2.69 0.61
C GLY A 337 -32.59 2.00 0.75
N ALA A 338 -32.46 1.19 1.81
CA ALA A 338 -31.25 0.43 2.07
C ALA A 338 -31.00 -0.62 0.96
N PRO A 339 -29.75 -0.77 0.48
CA PRO A 339 -29.41 -1.84 -0.44
C PRO A 339 -29.43 -3.20 0.29
N ALA A 340 -29.57 -4.30 -0.45
CA ALA A 340 -29.61 -5.65 0.12
C ALA A 340 -28.37 -5.96 1.00
N TYR A 341 -27.19 -5.55 0.55
CA TYR A 341 -25.92 -5.75 1.27
C TYR A 341 -25.74 -4.82 2.49
N ALA A 342 -26.71 -3.96 2.82
CA ALA A 342 -26.65 -3.16 4.05
C ALA A 342 -26.86 -4.03 5.31
N ALA A 343 -27.58 -5.15 5.18
CA ALA A 343 -27.82 -6.10 6.26
C ALA A 343 -26.75 -7.20 6.35
N GLU A 344 -25.85 -7.27 5.36
CA GLU A 344 -24.77 -8.24 5.32
C GLU A 344 -23.62 -7.75 6.21
N LEU A 345 -23.38 -8.48 7.30
CA LEU A 345 -22.19 -8.32 8.12
C LEU A 345 -21.01 -8.99 7.41
N GLU A 346 -19.92 -8.26 7.26
CA GLU A 346 -18.67 -8.84 6.79
C GLU A 346 -18.09 -9.74 7.89
N ALA A 347 -17.32 -10.77 7.54
CA ALA A 347 -16.65 -11.67 8.51
C ALA A 347 -15.68 -10.95 9.48
N GLN A 348 -15.51 -9.65 9.29
CA GLN A 348 -14.61 -8.77 9.98
C GLN A 348 -15.32 -7.86 11.00
N GLN A 349 -16.66 -7.84 10.99
CA GLN A 349 -17.53 -6.99 11.80
C GLN A 349 -18.13 -7.73 12.99
#